data_AF-A0A0S7YAH2-F1
#
_entry.id   AF-A0A0S7YAH2-F1
#
_cell.length_a   1.000
_cell.length_b   1.000
_cell.length_c   1.000
_cell.angle_alpha   90.00
_cell.angle_beta   90.00
_cell.angle_gamma   90.00
#
_symmetry.space_group_name_H-M   'P 1'
#
loop_
_entity.id
_entity.type
_entity.pdbx_description
1 polymer ?
#
loop_
_entity_poly.entity_id
_entity_poly.type
_entity_poly.pdbx_seq_one_letter_code
_entity_poly.pdbx_strand_id
1 'polypeptide(L)'
;MKIDVAIAGGPCTGKSTLAAALFAELKIKGFDYDLVAEEDRKLKKEFGNFRSPFERFYMWRQQEREELRSSALDGFISDKPLFHYYVQARQYASETRDDLAVRELFRMCLEIKDRYQLIVMAEDPFEIPYKTDQSRKSDEAWARQRHNLIRSFVEHFWPEKLLLVRGGVKERVSQVIQKLEEMRKAAG
;
A
#
# COMPACT_ATOMS: atom_id res chain seq x y z
N MET A 1 20.78 -6.92 -0.31
CA MET A 1 20.05 -5.64 -0.41
C MET A 1 18.68 -5.80 0.21
N LYS A 2 18.29 -4.91 1.14
CA LYS A 2 16.94 -4.86 1.70
C LYS A 2 16.00 -4.20 0.69
N ILE A 3 14.84 -4.80 0.42
CA ILE A 3 13.85 -4.29 -0.54
C ILE A 3 12.50 -4.25 0.14
N ASP A 4 12.10 -3.08 0.61
CA ASP A 4 10.78 -2.90 1.20
C ASP A 4 9.73 -2.73 0.09
N VAL A 5 8.70 -3.58 0.12
CA VAL A 5 7.68 -3.72 -0.93
C VAL A 5 6.35 -3.15 -0.46
N ALA A 6 5.84 -2.14 -1.18
CA ALA A 6 4.52 -1.59 -0.98
C ALA A 6 3.53 -2.17 -2.00
N ILE A 7 2.49 -2.86 -1.54
CA ILE A 7 1.37 -3.29 -2.39
C ILE A 7 0.29 -2.21 -2.34
N ALA A 8 0.21 -1.39 -3.40
CA ALA A 8 -0.58 -0.17 -3.46
C ALA A 8 -1.84 -0.29 -4.34
N GLY A 9 -2.77 0.66 -4.16
CA GLY A 9 -3.99 0.81 -4.97
C GLY A 9 -5.30 0.82 -4.18
N GLY A 10 -6.40 1.00 -4.91
CA GLY A 10 -7.74 1.14 -4.33
C GLY A 10 -8.28 -0.12 -3.64
N PRO A 11 -9.41 -0.03 -2.93
CA PRO A 11 -10.14 -1.17 -2.40
C PRO A 11 -10.44 -2.21 -3.50
N CYS A 12 -10.56 -3.48 -3.12
CA CYS A 12 -10.93 -4.57 -4.04
C CYS A 12 -9.96 -4.85 -5.21
N THR A 13 -8.74 -4.32 -5.21
CA THR A 13 -7.73 -4.61 -6.26
C THR A 13 -6.81 -5.79 -5.95
N GLY A 14 -7.16 -6.61 -4.96
CA GLY A 14 -6.39 -7.82 -4.59
C GLY A 14 -5.15 -7.60 -3.72
N LYS A 15 -4.91 -6.39 -3.20
CA LYS A 15 -3.68 -6.04 -2.44
C LYS A 15 -3.34 -7.01 -1.31
N SER A 16 -4.25 -7.18 -0.35
CA SER A 16 -4.01 -8.05 0.81
C SER A 16 -3.77 -9.51 0.40
N THR A 17 -4.47 -9.97 -0.65
CA THR A 17 -4.30 -11.33 -1.18
C THR A 17 -2.94 -11.50 -1.86
N LEU A 18 -2.52 -10.52 -2.67
CA LEU A 18 -1.19 -10.50 -3.29
C LEU A 18 -0.08 -10.43 -2.24
N ALA A 19 -0.21 -9.55 -1.23
CA ALA A 19 0.76 -9.41 -0.16
C ALA A 19 0.95 -10.72 0.62
N ALA A 20 -0.15 -11.37 1.00
CA ALA A 20 -0.09 -12.66 1.71
C ALA A 20 0.50 -13.78 0.84
N ALA A 21 0.11 -13.87 -0.43
CA ALA A 21 0.63 -14.88 -1.35
C ALA A 21 2.12 -14.68 -1.65
N LEU A 22 2.55 -13.43 -1.87
CA LEU A 22 3.95 -13.07 -2.07
C LEU A 22 4.79 -13.42 -0.83
N PHE A 23 4.31 -13.06 0.36
CA PHE A 23 4.99 -13.38 1.61
C PHE A 23 5.19 -14.89 1.78
N ALA A 24 4.15 -15.69 1.53
CA ALA A 24 4.23 -17.15 1.61
C ALA A 24 5.26 -17.72 0.63
N GLU A 25 5.24 -17.27 -0.63
CA GLU A 25 6.15 -17.73 -1.68
C GLU A 25 7.60 -17.33 -1.38
N LEU A 26 7.84 -16.10 -0.88
CA LEU A 26 9.18 -15.67 -0.49
C LEU A 26 9.73 -16.47 0.69
N LYS A 27 8.90 -16.80 1.69
CA LYS A 27 9.30 -17.68 2.80
C LYS A 27 9.62 -19.10 2.30
N ILE A 28 8.85 -19.65 1.37
CA ILE A 28 9.14 -20.96 0.73
C ILE A 28 10.50 -20.93 0.02
N LYS A 29 10.83 -19.82 -0.64
CA LYS A 29 12.11 -19.59 -1.32
C LYS A 29 13.27 -19.27 -0.36
N GLY A 30 13.03 -19.19 0.94
CA GLY A 30 14.06 -18.95 1.96
C GLY A 30 14.42 -17.48 2.18
N PHE A 31 13.63 -16.54 1.67
CA PHE A 31 13.83 -15.11 1.94
C PHE A 31 13.21 -14.70 3.29
N ASP A 32 13.91 -13.82 3.99
CA ASP A 32 13.47 -13.30 5.27
C ASP A 32 12.76 -11.95 5.12
N TYR A 33 11.44 -12.03 4.87
CA TYR A 33 10.54 -10.87 4.89
C TYR A 33 9.60 -10.89 6.09
N ASP A 34 9.11 -9.72 6.48
CA ASP A 34 7.90 -9.57 7.33
C ASP A 34 6.68 -9.15 6.48
N LEU A 35 5.49 -9.54 6.92
CA LEU A 35 4.23 -9.06 6.35
C LEU A 35 3.58 -8.04 7.30
N VAL A 36 3.53 -6.79 6.88
CA VAL A 36 2.88 -5.69 7.60
C VAL A 36 1.47 -5.49 7.07
N ALA A 37 0.49 -5.98 7.82
CA ALA A 37 -0.93 -5.87 7.47
C ALA A 37 -1.50 -4.47 7.76
N GLU A 38 -2.59 -4.13 7.09
CA GLU A 38 -3.34 -2.89 7.25
C GLU A 38 -3.86 -2.70 8.69
N GLU A 39 -3.20 -1.81 9.44
CA GLU A 39 -3.51 -1.53 10.84
C GLU A 39 -4.89 -0.89 11.01
N ASP A 40 -5.36 -0.16 9.99
CA ASP A 40 -6.70 0.44 9.94
C ASP A 40 -7.82 -0.58 10.21
N ARG A 41 -7.64 -1.85 9.83
CA ARG A 41 -8.66 -2.87 10.04
C ARG A 41 -8.81 -3.24 11.50
N LYS A 42 -7.73 -3.21 12.27
CA LYS A 42 -7.77 -3.41 13.72
C LYS A 42 -8.42 -2.20 14.39
N LEU A 43 -7.94 -1.00 14.05
CA LEU A 43 -8.45 0.26 14.61
C LEU A 43 -9.94 0.47 14.31
N LYS A 44 -10.42 0.11 13.11
CA LYS A 44 -11.85 0.24 12.76
C LYS A 44 -12.77 -0.67 13.59
N LYS A 45 -12.26 -1.80 14.09
CA LYS A 45 -13.06 -2.67 14.98
C LYS A 45 -13.23 -2.04 16.36
N GLU A 46 -12.24 -1.28 16.81
CA GLU A 46 -12.23 -0.64 18.12
C GLU A 46 -12.93 0.72 18.12
N PHE A 47 -12.62 1.57 17.13
CA PHE A 47 -13.04 2.98 17.10
C PHE A 47 -14.08 3.29 16.01
N GLY A 48 -14.43 2.33 15.16
CA GLY A 48 -15.35 2.55 14.05
C GLY A 48 -14.71 3.25 12.84
N ASN A 49 -15.52 3.99 12.07
CA ASN A 49 -15.08 4.57 10.81
C ASN A 49 -14.43 5.94 11.00
N PHE A 50 -13.15 6.04 10.66
CA PHE A 50 -12.43 7.31 10.55
C PHE A 50 -12.84 8.08 9.28
N ARG A 51 -13.19 9.36 9.42
CA ARG A 51 -13.73 10.20 8.33
C ARG A 51 -13.15 11.61 8.27
N SER A 52 -12.12 11.91 9.06
CA SER A 52 -11.42 13.20 9.04
C SER A 52 -9.96 13.05 8.58
N PRO A 53 -9.38 14.12 8.00
CA PRO A 53 -7.95 14.18 7.68
C PRO A 53 -7.04 14.05 8.91
N PHE A 54 -7.44 14.59 10.06
CA PHE A 54 -6.67 14.46 11.30
C PHE A 54 -6.58 13.01 11.81
N GLU A 55 -7.65 12.21 11.71
CA GLU A 55 -7.59 10.79 12.04
C GLU A 55 -6.60 10.03 11.13
N ARG A 56 -6.42 10.47 9.87
CA ARG A 56 -5.43 9.86 8.96
C ARG A 56 -4.00 10.06 9.46
N PHE A 57 -3.71 11.15 10.18
CA PHE A 57 -2.41 11.36 10.82
C PHE A 57 -2.14 10.29 11.89
N TYR A 58 -3.12 10.04 12.77
CA TYR A 58 -3.01 8.99 13.77
C TYR A 58 -2.80 7.62 13.11
N MET A 59 -3.60 7.28 12.11
CA MET A 59 -3.51 5.99 11.41
C MET A 59 -2.18 5.82 10.68
N TRP A 60 -1.66 6.89 10.06
CA TRP A 60 -0.33 6.89 9.46
C TRP A 60 0.74 6.55 10.49
N ARG A 61 0.69 7.14 11.69
CA ARG A 61 1.64 6.85 12.78
C ARG A 61 1.55 5.41 13.28
N GLN A 62 0.34 4.85 13.35
CA GLN A 62 0.17 3.44 13.75
C GLN A 62 0.77 2.51 12.70
N GLN A 63 0.50 2.75 11.41
CA GLN A 63 1.06 1.94 10.32
C GLN A 63 2.59 2.09 10.24
N GLU A 64 3.13 3.31 10.42
CA GLU A 64 4.57 3.57 10.42
C GLU A 64 5.25 2.76 11.52
N ARG A 65 4.66 2.74 12.72
CA ARG A 65 5.18 1.95 13.83
C ARG A 65 5.26 0.46 13.50
N GLU A 66 4.24 -0.10 12.81
CA GLU A 66 4.28 -1.50 12.41
C GLU A 66 5.33 -1.75 11.31
N GLU A 67 5.50 -0.85 10.35
CA GLU A 67 6.58 -0.95 9.34
C GLU A 67 7.98 -0.88 9.99
N LEU A 68 8.17 0.02 10.97
CA LEU A 68 9.43 0.19 11.70
C LEU A 68 9.76 -0.97 12.65
N ARG A 69 8.78 -1.79 13.03
CA ARG A 69 9.00 -3.00 13.85
C ARG A 69 9.59 -4.16 13.08
N SER A 70 9.58 -4.11 11.74
CA SER A 70 10.15 -5.19 10.94
C SER A 70 11.65 -5.32 11.17
N SER A 71 12.06 -6.50 11.63
CA SER A 71 13.47 -6.88 11.82
C SER A 71 13.99 -7.81 10.72
N ALA A 72 13.14 -8.15 9.75
CA ALA A 72 13.46 -9.00 8.62
C ALA A 72 14.62 -8.46 7.78
N LEU A 73 15.55 -9.35 7.42
CA LEU A 73 16.80 -9.01 6.75
C LEU A 73 16.61 -8.61 5.28
N ASP A 74 15.64 -9.22 4.59
CA ASP A 74 15.42 -9.01 3.17
C ASP A 74 14.46 -7.86 2.86
N GLY A 75 13.60 -7.47 3.81
CA GLY A 75 12.62 -6.40 3.66
C GLY A 75 11.31 -6.66 4.39
N PHE A 76 10.34 -5.78 4.22
CA PHE A 76 8.95 -6.05 4.57
C PHE A 76 8.01 -5.88 3.38
N ILE A 77 6.81 -6.48 3.48
CA ILE A 77 5.71 -6.29 2.53
C ILE A 77 4.59 -5.56 3.27
N SER A 78 4.19 -4.39 2.78
CA SER A 78 3.07 -3.61 3.33
C SER A 78 1.89 -3.63 2.37
N ASP A 79 0.70 -4.06 2.83
CA ASP A 79 -0.53 -4.05 2.01
C ASP A 79 -1.33 -2.72 2.12
N LYS A 80 -0.78 -1.77 2.89
CA LYS A 80 -1.28 -0.42 3.11
C LYS A 80 -0.09 0.54 3.29
N PRO A 81 0.57 0.94 2.20
CA PRO A 81 1.70 1.86 2.31
C PRO A 81 1.25 3.24 2.80
N LEU A 82 2.14 3.91 3.50
CA LEU A 82 1.91 5.15 4.24
C LEU A 82 1.33 6.29 3.39
N PHE A 83 1.69 6.38 2.11
CA PHE A 83 1.14 7.39 1.21
C PHE A 83 -0.36 7.23 0.92
N HIS A 84 -0.96 6.06 1.19
CA HIS A 84 -2.41 5.90 1.13
C HIS A 84 -3.14 6.83 2.10
N TYR A 85 -2.55 7.21 3.23
CA TYR A 85 -3.21 8.08 4.20
C TYR A 85 -3.30 9.52 3.70
N TYR A 86 -2.27 10.02 3.00
CA TYR A 86 -2.32 11.32 2.34
C TYR A 86 -3.43 11.34 1.26
N VAL A 87 -3.45 10.36 0.37
CA VAL A 87 -4.46 10.29 -0.70
C VAL A 87 -5.87 10.24 -0.10
N GLN A 88 -6.05 9.48 0.98
CA GLN A 88 -7.33 9.43 1.69
C GLN A 88 -7.68 10.73 2.40
N ALA A 89 -6.73 11.37 3.09
CA ALA A 89 -6.97 12.64 3.78
C ALA A 89 -7.52 13.70 2.82
N ARG A 90 -6.98 13.78 1.60
CA ARG A 90 -7.50 14.68 0.56
C ARG A 90 -8.96 14.42 0.19
N GLN A 91 -9.43 13.18 0.25
CA GLN A 91 -10.82 12.83 -0.05
C GLN A 91 -11.77 13.15 1.11
N TYR A 92 -11.27 13.25 2.35
CA TYR A 92 -12.06 13.55 3.54
C TYR A 92 -12.01 15.01 3.94
N ALA A 93 -11.11 15.81 3.35
CA ALA A 93 -11.02 17.24 3.62
C ALA A 93 -12.28 17.95 3.10
N SER A 94 -12.90 18.72 3.98
CA SER A 94 -14.10 19.50 3.67
C SER A 94 -14.00 20.95 4.15
N GLU A 95 -13.11 21.24 5.09
CA GLU A 95 -12.92 22.58 5.66
C GLU A 95 -11.49 23.08 5.43
N THR A 96 -11.28 24.41 5.40
CA THR A 96 -9.94 25.00 5.23
C THR A 96 -8.95 24.53 6.30
N ARG A 97 -9.41 24.21 7.52
CA ARG A 97 -8.54 23.71 8.60
C ARG A 97 -8.00 22.30 8.33
N ASP A 98 -8.71 21.50 7.52
CA ASP A 98 -8.25 20.18 7.13
C ASP A 98 -6.97 20.23 6.30
N ASP A 99 -6.74 21.33 5.57
CA ASP A 99 -5.53 21.53 4.77
C ASP A 99 -4.26 21.45 5.61
N LEU A 100 -4.32 21.75 6.91
CA LEU A 100 -3.18 21.59 7.81
C LEU A 100 -2.75 20.12 7.90
N ALA A 101 -3.71 19.21 8.13
CA ALA A 101 -3.45 17.79 8.20
C ALA A 101 -3.06 17.21 6.83
N VAL A 102 -3.68 17.66 5.75
CA VAL A 102 -3.37 17.22 4.39
C VAL A 102 -1.94 17.63 3.99
N ARG A 103 -1.54 18.88 4.26
CA ARG A 103 -0.19 19.39 3.98
C ARG A 103 0.87 18.64 4.78
N GLU A 104 0.60 18.36 6.04
CA GLU A 104 1.54 17.63 6.89
C GLU A 104 1.67 16.17 6.46
N LEU A 105 0.57 15.47 6.17
CA LEU A 105 0.62 14.11 5.61
C LEU A 105 1.37 14.07 4.28
N PHE A 106 1.21 15.09 3.42
CA PHE A 106 1.97 15.18 2.19
C PHE A 106 3.47 15.30 2.45
N ARG A 107 3.87 16.21 3.35
CA ARG A 107 5.27 16.39 3.78
C ARG A 107 5.86 15.08 4.27
N MET A 108 5.16 14.37 5.16
CA MET A 108 5.59 13.08 5.69
C MET A 108 5.72 12.00 4.61
N CYS A 109 4.87 12.01 3.58
CA CYS A 109 5.01 11.11 2.43
C CYS A 109 6.31 11.36 1.65
N LEU A 110 6.71 12.62 1.51
CA LEU A 110 7.97 12.96 0.83
C LEU A 110 9.21 12.56 1.65
N GLU A 111 9.11 12.61 2.98
CA GLU A 111 10.20 12.19 3.88
C GLU A 111 10.48 10.69 3.80
N ILE A 112 9.45 9.88 3.55
CA ILE A 112 9.57 8.42 3.41
C ILE A 112 9.89 7.99 1.98
N LYS A 113 10.39 8.89 1.11
CA LYS A 113 10.67 8.57 -0.30
C LYS A 113 11.49 7.29 -0.47
N ASP A 114 12.41 6.98 0.45
CA ASP A 114 13.29 5.80 0.40
C ASP A 114 12.79 4.62 1.24
N ARG A 115 11.60 4.72 1.85
CA ARG A 115 10.98 3.65 2.65
C ARG A 115 10.61 2.44 1.83
N TYR A 116 10.25 2.62 0.56
CA TYR A 116 9.89 1.54 -0.35
C TYR A 116 10.85 1.53 -1.52
N GLN A 117 11.39 0.36 -1.84
CA GLN A 117 12.22 0.14 -3.04
C GLN A 117 11.36 -0.33 -4.22
N LEU A 118 10.23 -0.96 -3.94
CA LEU A 118 9.29 -1.46 -4.95
C LEU A 118 7.85 -1.13 -4.55
N ILE A 119 7.11 -0.48 -5.46
CA ILE A 119 5.68 -0.19 -5.32
C ILE A 119 4.93 -1.00 -6.37
N VAL A 120 4.16 -1.99 -5.94
CA VAL A 120 3.40 -2.89 -6.80
C VAL A 120 1.96 -2.42 -6.88
N MET A 121 1.44 -2.26 -8.09
CA MET A 121 0.04 -1.90 -8.33
C MET A 121 -0.58 -2.81 -9.38
N ALA A 122 -1.86 -3.13 -9.20
CA ALA A 122 -2.64 -3.74 -10.28
C ALA A 122 -2.69 -2.76 -11.46
N GLU A 123 -2.35 -3.21 -12.65
CA GLU A 123 -2.41 -2.36 -13.84
C GLU A 123 -3.84 -2.00 -14.21
N ASP A 124 -4.70 -3.02 -14.19
CA ASP A 124 -6.13 -2.88 -14.38
C ASP A 124 -6.84 -3.28 -13.07
N PRO A 125 -7.50 -2.33 -12.38
CA PRO A 125 -8.24 -2.62 -11.16
C PRO A 125 -9.50 -3.47 -11.39
N PHE A 126 -9.94 -3.66 -12.63
CA PHE A 126 -11.12 -4.44 -13.02
C PHE A 126 -10.84 -5.93 -13.20
N GLU A 127 -9.57 -6.36 -13.31
CA GLU A 127 -9.20 -7.78 -13.37
C GLU A 127 -9.69 -8.59 -12.16
N ILE A 128 -9.92 -7.91 -11.04
CA ILE A 128 -10.50 -8.51 -9.84
C ILE A 128 -11.93 -8.00 -9.69
N PRO A 129 -12.94 -8.90 -9.71
CA PRO A 129 -14.33 -8.52 -9.54
C PRO A 129 -14.54 -7.74 -8.25
N TYR A 130 -15.25 -6.62 -8.35
CA TYR A 130 -15.62 -5.86 -7.18
C TYR A 130 -16.55 -6.68 -6.29
N LYS A 131 -16.25 -6.71 -4.99
CA LYS A 131 -17.07 -7.41 -4.01
C LYS A 131 -17.15 -6.59 -2.73
N THR A 132 -18.38 -6.34 -2.29
CA THR A 132 -18.68 -5.82 -0.96
C THR A 132 -18.72 -6.95 0.05
N ASP A 133 -18.25 -6.68 1.26
CA ASP A 133 -18.30 -7.61 2.39
C ASP A 133 -18.47 -6.80 3.70
N GLN A 134 -18.40 -7.46 4.86
CA GLN A 134 -18.55 -6.78 6.16
C GLN A 134 -17.50 -5.66 6.38
N SER A 135 -16.35 -5.74 5.71
CA SER A 135 -15.26 -4.76 5.74
C SER A 135 -15.28 -3.77 4.56
N ARG A 136 -15.90 -4.13 3.43
CA ARG A 136 -15.93 -3.36 2.18
C ARG A 136 -17.35 -2.86 1.91
N LYS A 137 -17.61 -1.64 2.36
CA LYS A 137 -18.94 -0.98 2.25
C LYS A 137 -18.97 0.19 1.24
N SER A 138 -17.86 0.51 0.60
CA SER A 138 -17.82 1.56 -0.43
C SER A 138 -18.51 1.12 -1.72
N ASP A 139 -18.96 2.07 -2.53
CA ASP A 139 -19.34 1.78 -3.91
C ASP A 139 -18.10 1.52 -4.79
N GLU A 140 -18.31 0.85 -5.92
CA GLU A 140 -17.23 0.51 -6.84
C GLU A 140 -16.59 1.76 -7.46
N ALA A 141 -17.39 2.74 -7.88
CA ALA A 141 -16.90 3.95 -8.54
C ALA A 141 -15.89 4.69 -7.65
N TRP A 142 -16.18 4.82 -6.37
CA TRP A 142 -15.31 5.40 -5.37
C TRP A 142 -14.04 4.58 -5.16
N ALA A 143 -14.14 3.24 -5.16
CA ALA A 143 -12.97 2.38 -5.06
C ALA A 143 -12.04 2.52 -6.27
N ARG A 144 -12.61 2.66 -7.48
CA ARG A 144 -11.85 2.92 -8.72
C ARG A 144 -11.24 4.32 -8.72
N GLN A 145 -11.99 5.35 -8.35
CA GLN A 145 -11.48 6.71 -8.21
C GLN A 145 -10.28 6.74 -7.26
N ARG A 146 -10.38 6.05 -6.12
CA ARG A 146 -9.27 5.93 -5.17
C ARG A 146 -8.06 5.20 -5.76
N HIS A 147 -8.27 4.12 -6.52
CA HIS A 147 -7.17 3.44 -7.21
C HIS A 147 -6.44 4.41 -8.15
N ASN A 148 -7.18 5.18 -8.94
CA ASN A 148 -6.60 6.15 -9.88
C ASN A 148 -5.83 7.25 -9.17
N LEU A 149 -6.37 7.81 -8.08
CA LEU A 149 -5.66 8.83 -7.28
C LEU A 149 -4.35 8.30 -6.70
N ILE A 150 -4.34 7.05 -6.20
CA ILE A 150 -3.12 6.42 -5.70
C ILE A 150 -2.13 6.20 -6.84
N ARG A 151 -2.60 5.74 -8.00
CA ARG A 151 -1.78 5.51 -9.19
C ARG A 151 -1.12 6.81 -9.65
N SER A 152 -1.90 7.87 -9.83
CA SER A 152 -1.38 9.18 -10.24
C SER A 152 -0.38 9.75 -9.25
N PHE A 153 -0.56 9.50 -7.95
CA PHE A 153 0.43 9.90 -6.95
C PHE A 153 1.77 9.17 -7.17
N VAL A 154 1.74 7.84 -7.29
CA VAL A 154 2.96 7.05 -7.47
C VAL A 154 3.65 7.37 -8.79
N GLU A 155 2.91 7.45 -9.90
CA GLU A 155 3.45 7.80 -11.22
C GLU A 155 4.09 9.19 -11.24
N HIS A 156 3.60 10.13 -10.43
CA HIS A 156 4.15 11.49 -10.37
C HIS A 156 5.41 11.58 -9.49
N PHE A 157 5.37 10.95 -8.31
CA PHE A 157 6.44 11.14 -7.31
C PHE A 157 7.52 10.06 -7.33
N TRP A 158 7.16 8.81 -7.68
CA TRP A 158 8.07 7.65 -7.64
C TRP A 158 7.89 6.71 -8.85
N PRO A 159 7.89 7.22 -10.10
CA PRO A 159 7.69 6.39 -11.29
C PRO A 159 8.72 5.26 -11.42
N GLU A 160 9.95 5.48 -10.98
CA GLU A 160 11.05 4.52 -11.04
C GLU A 160 10.87 3.31 -10.12
N LYS A 161 9.99 3.41 -9.12
CA LYS A 161 9.70 2.36 -8.14
C LYS A 161 8.46 1.56 -8.48
N LEU A 162 7.69 1.99 -9.48
CA LEU A 162 6.41 1.41 -9.84
C LEU A 162 6.57 0.14 -10.66
N LEU A 163 5.92 -0.93 -10.21
CA LEU A 163 5.67 -2.15 -10.98
C LEU A 163 4.16 -2.33 -11.15
N LEU A 164 3.70 -2.26 -12.40
CA LEU A 164 2.34 -2.62 -12.78
C LEU A 164 2.27 -4.13 -13.02
N VAL A 165 1.31 -4.80 -12.39
CA VAL A 165 1.11 -6.24 -12.50
C VAL A 165 -0.28 -6.59 -13.03
N ARG A 166 -0.36 -7.65 -13.83
CA ARG A 166 -1.58 -8.16 -14.46
C ARG A 166 -1.91 -9.60 -14.08
N GLY A 167 -3.15 -10.00 -14.33
CA GLY A 167 -3.60 -11.39 -14.18
C GLY A 167 -4.01 -11.76 -12.75
N GLY A 168 -4.11 -13.07 -12.49
CA GLY A 168 -4.48 -13.61 -11.20
C GLY A 168 -3.39 -13.47 -10.14
N VAL A 169 -3.70 -13.90 -8.91
CA VAL A 169 -2.77 -13.75 -7.77
C VAL A 169 -1.44 -14.47 -8.04
N LYS A 170 -1.47 -15.66 -8.66
CA LYS A 170 -0.24 -16.42 -8.95
C LYS A 170 0.62 -15.71 -9.99
N GLU A 171 0.00 -15.23 -11.06
CA GLU A 171 0.67 -14.50 -12.14
C GLU A 171 1.30 -13.21 -11.61
N ARG A 172 0.57 -12.47 -10.76
CA ARG A 172 1.08 -11.25 -10.11
C ARG A 172 2.24 -11.54 -9.16
N VAL A 173 2.16 -12.61 -8.36
CA VAL A 173 3.29 -13.03 -7.49
C VAL A 173 4.53 -13.33 -8.31
N SER A 174 4.40 -14.09 -9.40
CA SER A 174 5.52 -14.40 -10.29
C SER A 174 6.18 -13.15 -10.87
N GLN A 175 5.39 -12.18 -11.33
CA GLN A 175 5.90 -10.89 -11.82
C GLN A 175 6.69 -10.12 -10.74
N VAL A 176 6.18 -10.08 -9.51
CA VAL A 176 6.86 -9.41 -8.40
C VAL A 176 8.17 -10.11 -8.04
N ILE A 177 8.17 -11.44 -7.96
CA ILE A 177 9.38 -12.22 -7.64
C ILE A 177 10.45 -12.01 -8.72
N GLN A 178 10.07 -12.08 -9.99
CA GLN A 178 10.98 -11.79 -11.09
C GLN A 178 11.62 -10.40 -10.92
N LYS A 179 10.81 -9.38 -10.61
CA LYS A 179 11.34 -8.02 -10.39
C LYS A 179 12.30 -7.94 -9.20
N LEU A 180 12.00 -8.63 -8.10
CA LEU A 180 12.88 -8.68 -6.93
C LEU A 180 14.23 -9.34 -7.26
N GLU A 181 14.22 -10.42 -8.04
CA GLU A 181 15.45 -11.09 -8.50
C GLU A 181 16.29 -10.17 -9.40
N GLU A 182 15.66 -9.45 -10.33
CA GLU A 182 16.33 -8.45 -11.17
C GLU A 182 16.98 -7.34 -10.34
N MET A 183 16.25 -6.78 -9.37
CA MET A 183 16.76 -5.73 -8.48
C MET A 183 17.95 -6.23 -7.65
N ARG A 184 17.89 -7.46 -7.12
CA ARG A 184 18.99 -8.05 -6.35
C ARG A 184 20.23 -8.29 -7.20
N LYS A 185 20.07 -8.75 -8.44
CA LYS A 185 21.18 -8.93 -9.40
C LYS A 185 21.85 -7.61 -9.77
N ALA A 186 21.07 -6.53 -9.92
CA ALA A 186 21.61 -5.20 -10.24
C ALA A 186 22.39 -4.55 -9.07
N ALA A 187 22.18 -5.04 -7.84
CA ALA A 187 22.80 -4.49 -6.63
C ALA A 187 24.01 -5.29 -6.13
N GLY A 188 24.29 -6.45 -6.72
CA GLY A 188 25.47 -7.29 -6.46
C GLY A 188 26.51 -7.12 -7.55
#